data_AF-A0A1S2T5D7-F1
#
_entry.id   AF-A0A1S2T5D7-F1
#
_cell.length_a   1.000
_cell.length_b   1.000
_cell.length_c   1.000
_cell.angle_alpha   90.00
_cell.angle_beta   90.00
_cell.angle_gamma   90.00
#
_symmetry.space_group_name_H-M   'P 1'
#
loop_
_entity.id
_entity.type
_entity.pdbx_description
1 polymer ?
#
loop_
_entity_poly.entity_id
_entity_poly.type
_entity_poly.pdbx_seq_one_letter_code
_entity_poly.pdbx_strand_id
1 'polypeptide(L)'
;MAKENTDKVTIDLFVDQPRKGRPRTNPLPRNEQLKINKRRQLQRDRRQGRKRIELKVDQSVHEHLNEVASSSGCNRSDLVEAMIKISLANPEQLLPAVVNLVKSGES
;
A
#
# COMPACT_ATOMS: atom_id res chain seq x y z
N MET A 1 -23.50 -28.42 -9.65
CA MET A 1 -23.62 -27.25 -8.74
C MET A 1 -23.82 -26.00 -9.58
N ALA A 2 -24.96 -25.34 -9.48
CA ALA A 2 -25.19 -24.09 -10.20
C ALA A 2 -24.31 -23.01 -9.59
N LYS A 3 -23.38 -22.45 -10.37
CA LYS A 3 -22.61 -21.26 -9.99
C LYS A 3 -23.54 -20.05 -10.12
N GLU A 4 -23.74 -19.33 -9.02
CA GLU A 4 -24.50 -18.08 -9.03
C GLU A 4 -23.78 -17.07 -9.94
N ASN A 5 -24.42 -16.73 -11.07
CA ASN A 5 -23.88 -15.78 -12.02
C ASN A 5 -24.23 -14.37 -11.49
N THR A 6 -23.30 -13.74 -10.79
CA THR A 6 -23.52 -12.41 -10.22
C THR A 6 -23.50 -11.37 -11.35
N ASP A 7 -24.69 -10.87 -11.71
CA ASP A 7 -24.83 -9.69 -12.55
C ASP A 7 -24.08 -8.50 -11.90
N LYS A 8 -23.21 -7.85 -12.67
CA LYS A 8 -22.35 -6.75 -12.20
C LYS A 8 -22.92 -5.37 -12.51
N VAL A 9 -24.02 -5.28 -13.26
CA VAL A 9 -24.56 -4.01 -13.78
C VAL A 9 -25.86 -3.64 -13.07
N THR A 10 -26.66 -4.61 -12.67
CA THR A 10 -27.93 -4.36 -11.96
C THR A 10 -27.71 -4.10 -10.47
N ILE A 11 -28.26 -3.00 -9.96
CA ILE A 11 -28.24 -2.67 -8.53
C ILE A 11 -29.04 -3.74 -7.78
N ASP A 12 -28.39 -4.45 -6.86
CA ASP A 12 -29.04 -5.47 -6.01
C ASP A 12 -29.94 -4.80 -4.97
N LEU A 13 -31.24 -4.75 -5.26
CA LEU A 13 -32.28 -4.21 -4.38
C LEU A 13 -32.48 -5.03 -3.10
N PHE A 14 -31.90 -6.24 -3.01
CA PHE A 14 -32.07 -7.17 -1.91
C PHE A 14 -30.77 -7.42 -1.13
N VAL A 15 -29.79 -6.51 -1.25
CA VAL A 15 -28.47 -6.63 -0.60
C VAL A 15 -28.56 -6.76 0.93
N ASP A 16 -29.58 -6.14 1.52
CA ASP A 16 -29.81 -6.13 2.97
C ASP A 16 -30.71 -7.28 3.45
N GLN A 17 -31.28 -8.07 2.53
CA GLN A 17 -32.09 -9.22 2.90
C GLN A 17 -31.21 -10.44 3.22
N PRO A 18 -31.53 -11.21 4.26
CA PRO A 18 -30.80 -12.43 4.60
C PRO A 18 -31.01 -13.49 3.52
N ARG A 19 -29.96 -13.78 2.73
CA ARG A 19 -29.98 -14.87 1.75
C ARG A 19 -29.88 -16.21 2.47
N LYS A 20 -30.72 -17.18 2.06
CA LYS A 20 -30.69 -18.55 2.59
C LYS A 20 -29.41 -19.25 2.11
N GLY A 21 -28.44 -19.42 2.99
CA GLY A 21 -27.10 -19.91 2.65
C GLY A 21 -26.04 -19.43 3.65
N ARG A 22 -24.76 -19.60 3.31
CA ARG A 22 -23.59 -19.34 4.19
C ARG A 22 -23.81 -18.10 5.07
N PRO A 23 -23.80 -18.26 6.41
CA PRO A 23 -23.89 -17.11 7.33
C PRO A 23 -22.86 -16.06 6.95
N ARG A 24 -23.24 -14.78 7.04
CA ARG A 24 -22.29 -13.68 6.84
C ARG A 24 -21.09 -13.92 7.75
N THR A 25 -19.90 -14.07 7.16
CA THR A 25 -18.65 -14.33 7.90
C THR A 25 -18.31 -13.21 8.88
N ASN A 26 -18.94 -12.05 8.73
CA ASN A 26 -18.86 -10.96 9.68
C ASN A 26 -20.26 -10.38 9.92
N PRO A 27 -20.71 -10.27 11.19
CA PRO A 27 -22.04 -9.79 11.55
C PRO A 27 -22.27 -8.31 11.22
N LEU A 28 -21.22 -7.52 11.00
CA LEU A 28 -21.32 -6.09 10.73
C LEU A 28 -21.63 -5.79 9.24
N PRO A 29 -22.27 -4.66 8.92
CA PRO A 29 -22.37 -4.16 7.55
C PRO A 29 -20.99 -3.76 6.99
N ARG A 30 -20.81 -3.88 5.67
CA ARG A 30 -19.52 -3.65 4.98
C ARG A 30 -18.89 -2.29 5.31
N ASN A 31 -19.71 -1.24 5.36
CA ASN A 31 -19.27 0.13 5.65
C ASN A 31 -18.66 0.24 7.06
N GLU A 32 -19.24 -0.44 8.04
CA GLU A 32 -18.73 -0.45 9.41
C GLU A 32 -17.45 -1.28 9.53
N GLN A 33 -17.41 -2.43 8.84
CA GLN A 33 -16.19 -3.25 8.75
C GLN A 33 -15.00 -2.45 8.21
N LEU A 34 -15.20 -1.67 7.13
CA LEU A 34 -14.15 -0.84 6.54
C LEU A 34 -13.64 0.22 7.53
N LYS A 35 -14.54 0.87 8.29
CA LYS A 35 -14.17 1.85 9.33
C LYS A 35 -13.32 1.20 10.43
N ILE A 36 -13.73 0.03 10.92
CA ILE A 36 -13.01 -0.71 11.97
C ILE A 36 -11.64 -1.16 11.47
N ASN A 37 -11.57 -1.70 10.25
CA ASN A 37 -10.30 -2.15 9.66
C ASN A 37 -9.32 -1.00 9.49
N LYS A 38 -9.78 0.16 8.99
CA LYS A 38 -8.95 1.36 8.87
C LYS A 38 -8.48 1.86 10.24
N ARG A 39 -9.34 1.85 11.26
CA ARG A 39 -8.95 2.22 12.63
C ARG A 39 -7.89 1.27 13.19
N ARG A 40 -8.03 -0.04 13.00
CA ARG A 40 -7.04 -1.05 13.42
C ARG A 40 -5.71 -0.88 12.71
N GLN A 41 -5.73 -0.58 11.40
CA GLN A 41 -4.54 -0.27 10.63
C GLN A 41 -3.80 0.94 11.22
N LEU A 42 -4.50 2.06 11.41
CA LEU A 42 -3.91 3.26 12.00
C LEU A 42 -3.38 3.03 13.42
N GLN A 43 -4.08 2.24 14.25
CA GLN A 43 -3.60 1.87 15.58
C GLN A 43 -2.34 1.00 15.53
N ARG A 44 -2.25 0.05 14.59
CA ARG A 44 -1.07 -0.78 14.39
C ARG A 44 0.12 0.08 13.97
N ASP A 45 -0.06 0.96 12.99
CA ASP A 45 1.00 1.83 12.50
C ASP A 45 1.51 2.76 13.61
N ARG A 46 0.59 3.33 14.41
CA ARG A 46 0.95 4.15 15.59
C ARG A 46 1.76 3.35 16.62
N ARG A 47 1.33 2.14 16.96
CA ARG A 47 2.05 1.28 17.91
C ARG A 47 3.44 0.89 17.43
N GLN A 48 3.61 0.75 16.11
CA GLN A 48 4.89 0.42 15.49
C GLN A 48 5.74 1.66 15.14
N GLY A 49 5.27 2.88 15.47
CA GLY A 49 5.96 4.12 15.14
C GLY A 49 6.09 4.42 13.64
N ARG A 50 5.31 3.73 12.79
CA ARG A 50 5.38 3.86 11.33
C ARG A 50 4.70 5.14 10.89
N LYS A 51 5.39 5.93 10.05
CA LYS A 51 4.84 7.12 9.39
C LYS A 51 4.81 6.89 7.89
N ARG A 52 3.72 7.32 7.25
CA ARG A 52 3.57 7.24 5.79
C ARG A 52 4.23 8.46 5.14
N ILE A 53 5.05 8.20 4.13
CA ILE A 53 5.65 9.23 3.27
C ILE A 53 4.98 9.09 1.90
N GLU A 54 4.41 10.19 1.39
CA GLU A 54 3.82 10.24 0.05
C GLU A 54 4.78 10.98 -0.87
N LEU A 55 5.25 10.30 -1.93
CA LEU A 55 6.26 10.80 -2.85
C LEU A 55 5.76 10.63 -4.28
N LYS A 56 5.91 11.68 -5.10
CA LYS A 56 5.76 11.61 -6.55
C LYS A 56 7.16 11.44 -7.15
N VAL A 57 7.28 10.48 -8.07
CA VAL A 57 8.52 10.18 -8.80
C VAL A 57 8.15 9.91 -10.25
N ASP A 58 9.15 9.99 -11.12
CA ASP A 58 8.99 9.59 -12.50
C ASP A 58 8.61 8.12 -12.64
N GLN A 59 7.85 7.84 -13.71
CA GLN A 59 7.35 6.50 -14.01
C GLN A 59 8.48 5.49 -14.20
N SER A 60 9.57 5.89 -14.88
CA SER A 60 10.75 5.05 -15.11
C SER A 60 11.41 4.62 -13.80
N VAL A 61 11.58 5.56 -12.85
CA VAL A 61 12.13 5.27 -11.52
C VAL A 61 11.20 4.33 -10.74
N HIS A 62 9.89 4.56 -10.83
CA HIS A 62 8.89 3.72 -10.17
C HIS A 62 8.93 2.27 -10.64
N GLU A 63 9.03 2.06 -11.95
CA GLU A 63 9.12 0.75 -12.59
C GLU A 63 10.41 0.05 -12.19
N HIS A 64 11.55 0.75 -12.28
CA HIS A 64 12.84 0.18 -11.92
C HIS A 64 12.91 -0.27 -10.46
N LEU A 65 12.37 0.54 -9.53
CA LEU A 65 12.27 0.15 -8.12
C LEU A 65 11.40 -1.11 -7.92
N ASN A 66 10.35 -1.26 -8.72
CA ASN A 66 9.46 -2.41 -8.63
C ASN A 66 10.12 -3.68 -9.19
N GLU A 67 10.89 -3.56 -10.27
CA GLU A 67 11.68 -4.65 -10.84
C GLU A 67 12.75 -5.13 -9.86
N VAL A 68 13.55 -4.22 -9.28
CA VAL A 68 14.58 -4.56 -8.30
C VAL A 68 13.99 -5.22 -7.06
N ALA A 69 12.84 -4.73 -6.58
CA ALA A 69 12.14 -5.34 -5.45
C ALA A 69 11.67 -6.76 -5.80
N SER A 70 11.09 -6.95 -6.99
CA SER A 70 10.60 -8.23 -7.47
C SER A 70 11.72 -9.24 -7.66
N SER A 71 12.85 -8.84 -8.26
CA SER A 71 14.02 -9.70 -8.46
C SER A 71 14.67 -10.09 -7.14
N SER A 72 14.60 -9.23 -6.14
CA SER A 72 15.15 -9.46 -4.80
C SER A 72 14.18 -10.19 -3.86
N GLY A 73 12.96 -10.49 -4.32
CA GLY A 73 11.92 -11.16 -3.51
C GLY A 73 11.45 -10.34 -2.30
N CYS A 74 11.59 -9.02 -2.32
CA CYS A 74 11.23 -8.14 -1.22
C CYS A 74 10.10 -7.16 -1.61
N ASN A 75 9.41 -6.61 -0.61
CA ASN A 75 8.43 -5.57 -0.88
C ASN A 75 9.15 -4.25 -1.22
N ARG A 76 8.66 -3.54 -2.24
CA ARG A 76 9.24 -2.25 -2.67
C ARG A 76 9.38 -1.24 -1.53
N SER A 77 8.41 -1.19 -0.61
CA SER A 77 8.49 -0.30 0.55
C SER A 77 9.67 -0.62 1.47
N ASP A 78 9.96 -1.90 1.67
CA ASP A 78 11.05 -2.35 2.53
C ASP A 78 12.41 -2.07 1.86
N LEU A 79 12.49 -2.26 0.53
CA LEU A 79 13.66 -1.91 -0.28
C LEU A 79 14.00 -0.42 -0.15
N VAL A 80 13.01 0.46 -0.35
CA VAL A 80 13.19 1.91 -0.27
C VAL A 80 13.60 2.33 1.14
N GLU A 81 12.99 1.76 2.18
CA GLU A 81 13.38 2.04 3.57
C GLU A 81 14.84 1.63 3.85
N ALA A 82 15.28 0.47 3.34
CA ALA A 82 16.65 0.00 3.48
C ALA A 82 17.65 0.91 2.74
N MET A 83 17.35 1.31 1.51
CA MET A 83 18.17 2.24 0.73
C MET A 83 18.33 3.59 1.47
N ILE A 84 17.23 4.14 2.00
CA ILE A 84 17.27 5.38 2.78
C ILE A 84 18.15 5.22 4.04
N LYS A 85 18.00 4.12 4.79
CA LYS A 85 18.83 3.86 5.98
C LYS A 85 20.31 3.78 5.65
N ILE A 86 20.69 3.08 4.59
CA ILE A 86 22.08 2.98 4.13
C ILE A 86 22.61 4.35 3.72
N SER A 87 21.81 5.14 2.98
CA SER A 87 22.21 6.49 2.57
C SER A 87 22.41 7.43 3.76
N LEU A 88 21.59 7.32 4.80
CA LEU A 88 21.70 8.14 6.01
C LEU A 88 22.84 7.69 6.93
N ALA A 89 23.24 6.41 6.88
CA ALA A 89 24.36 5.90 7.65
C ALA A 89 25.72 6.35 7.09
N ASN A 90 25.81 6.61 5.78
CA ASN A 90 27.04 7.05 5.09
C ASN A 90 26.90 8.46 4.49
N PRO A 91 26.69 9.50 5.32
CA PRO A 91 26.34 10.84 4.84
C PRO A 91 27.46 11.50 4.03
N GLU A 92 28.73 11.29 4.39
CA GLU A 92 29.85 11.99 3.76
C GLU A 92 30.08 11.60 2.30
N GLN A 93 29.73 10.38 1.91
CA GLN A 93 29.93 9.90 0.54
C GLN A 93 28.75 10.23 -0.38
N LEU A 94 27.53 10.22 0.15
CA LEU A 94 26.31 10.27 -0.68
C LEU A 94 25.61 11.63 -0.63
N LEU A 95 25.64 12.35 0.50
CA LEU A 95 24.94 13.64 0.61
C LEU A 95 25.45 14.69 -0.38
N PRO A 96 26.77 14.85 -0.64
CA PRO A 96 27.23 15.82 -1.62
C PRO A 96 26.68 15.55 -3.03
N ALA A 97 26.66 14.28 -3.44
CA ALA A 97 26.15 13.88 -4.75
C ALA A 97 24.63 14.11 -4.86
N VAL A 98 23.87 13.72 -3.83
CA VAL A 98 22.42 13.94 -3.79
C VAL A 98 22.09 15.43 -3.84
N VAL A 99 22.80 16.26 -3.06
CA VAL A 99 22.59 17.71 -3.04
C VAL A 99 22.92 18.34 -4.39
N ASN A 100 23.96 17.86 -5.08
CA ASN A 100 24.32 18.35 -6.40
C ASN A 100 23.26 17.99 -7.45
N LEU A 101 22.72 16.77 -7.42
CA LEU A 101 21.63 16.35 -8.32
C LEU A 101 20.35 17.17 -8.10
N VAL A 102 19.99 17.45 -6.85
CA VAL A 102 18.84 18.30 -6.55
C VAL A 102 19.06 19.74 -7.04
N LYS A 103 20.30 20.24 -6.96
CA LYS A 103 20.65 21.58 -7.44
C LYS A 103 20.75 21.68 -8.96
N SER A 104 21.07 20.60 -9.67
CA SER A 104 21.11 20.60 -11.14
C SER A 104 19.72 20.61 -11.77
N GLY A 105 18.68 20.28 -11.00
CA GLY A 105 17.29 20.27 -11.48
C GLY A 105 16.97 19.09 -12.41
N GLU A 106 17.86 18.10 -12.50
CA GLU A 106 17.70 16.87 -13.30
C GLU A 106 16.94 15.77 -12.53
N SER A 107 16.00 16.17 -11.65
CA SER A 107 15.22 15.26 -10.80
C SER A 107 13.96 14.76 -11.47
#